data_AF-G4ZGH5-F1
#
_entry.id   AF-G4ZGH5-F1
#
_cell.length_a   1.000
_cell.length_b   1.000
_cell.length_c   1.000
_cell.angle_alpha   90.00
_cell.angle_beta   90.00
_cell.angle_gamma   90.00
#
_symmetry.space_group_name_H-M   'P 1'
#
loop_
_entity.id
_entity.type
_entity.pdbx_description
1 polymer ?
#
loop_
_entity_poly.entity_id
_entity_poly.type
_entity_poly.pdbx_seq_one_letter_code
_entity_poly.pdbx_strand_id
1 'polypeptide(L)'
;MAPPPQYVKAVALKNSTSHPVKVTATFGSDEFEAEGKAKIHETRELAPGAEASIKEHEYDMGGWTAVAALYSLEVEHSTDSGLLGKTLYTPSVSGIVDVLHVDIGADDSAKSFKVAAVREA
;
A
#
# COMPACT_ATOMS: atom_id res chain seq x y z
N MET A 1 -8.19 -26.90 -7.69
CA MET A 1 -9.02 -25.75 -7.26
C MET A 1 -8.07 -24.59 -7.08
N ALA A 2 -8.24 -23.49 -7.81
CA ALA A 2 -7.44 -22.30 -7.59
C ALA A 2 -7.76 -21.77 -6.18
N PRO A 3 -6.77 -21.29 -5.41
CA PRO A 3 -7.04 -20.63 -4.15
C PRO A 3 -8.01 -19.45 -4.38
N PRO A 4 -8.88 -19.14 -3.41
CA PRO A 4 -9.74 -17.98 -3.53
C PRO A 4 -8.89 -16.73 -3.78
N PRO A 5 -9.35 -15.78 -4.60
CA PRO A 5 -8.61 -14.56 -4.84
C PRO A 5 -8.41 -13.78 -3.53
N GLN A 6 -7.16 -13.44 -3.26
CA GLN A 6 -6.73 -12.69 -2.07
C GLN A 6 -6.05 -11.42 -2.55
N TYR A 7 -6.77 -10.31 -2.51
CA TYR A 7 -6.24 -9.03 -2.95
C TYR A 7 -6.91 -7.86 -2.25
N VAL A 8 -6.16 -6.77 -2.14
CA VAL A 8 -6.66 -5.47 -1.68
C VAL A 8 -6.90 -4.60 -2.90
N LYS A 9 -8.09 -3.99 -3.01
CA LYS A 9 -8.40 -3.07 -4.11
C LYS A 9 -7.88 -1.66 -3.82
N ALA A 10 -8.21 -1.10 -2.67
CA ALA A 10 -7.87 0.26 -2.27
C ALA A 10 -7.21 0.29 -0.89
N VAL A 11 -6.54 1.39 -0.57
CA VAL A 11 -5.80 1.56 0.69
C VAL A 11 -6.12 2.91 1.29
N ALA A 12 -6.57 2.92 2.54
CA ALA A 12 -6.72 4.13 3.34
C ALA A 12 -5.53 4.25 4.29
N LEU A 13 -4.69 5.26 4.09
CA LEU A 13 -3.48 5.53 4.85
C LEU A 13 -3.76 6.63 5.88
N LYS A 14 -3.29 6.41 7.10
CA LYS A 14 -3.29 7.42 8.16
C LYS A 14 -1.89 7.60 8.70
N ASN A 15 -1.40 8.84 8.69
CA ASN A 15 -0.13 9.19 9.31
C ASN A 15 -0.37 9.63 10.75
N SER A 16 -0.16 8.71 11.69
CA SER A 16 -0.23 8.99 13.13
C SER A 16 1.13 9.42 13.71
N THR A 17 2.13 9.68 12.85
CA THR A 17 3.45 10.14 13.27
C THR A 17 3.55 11.66 13.39
N SER A 18 4.56 12.13 14.11
CA SER A 18 4.88 13.56 14.26
C SER A 18 5.64 14.15 13.07
N HIS A 19 5.87 13.37 12.01
CA HIS A 19 6.67 13.78 10.84
C HIS A 19 5.95 13.46 9.53
N PRO A 20 6.29 14.15 8.42
CA PRO A 20 5.73 13.80 7.12
C PRO A 20 6.33 12.48 6.61
N VAL A 21 5.47 11.60 6.12
CA VAL A 21 5.83 10.30 5.56
C VAL A 21 5.46 10.24 4.09
N LYS A 22 6.23 9.49 3.31
CA LYS A 22 5.96 9.18 1.92
C LYS A 22 5.63 7.70 1.82
N VAL A 23 4.47 7.40 1.25
CA VAL A 23 3.96 6.05 1.07
C VAL A 23 3.91 5.76 -0.42
N THR A 24 4.55 4.69 -0.86
CA THR A 24 4.49 4.20 -2.24
C THR A 24 3.73 2.89 -2.24
N ALA A 25 2.52 2.91 -2.79
CA ALA A 25 1.71 1.73 -3.03
C ALA A 25 2.00 1.18 -4.42
N THR A 26 2.40 -0.09 -4.48
CA THR A 26 2.58 -0.82 -5.73
C THR A 26 1.38 -1.71 -5.95
N PHE A 27 0.65 -1.50 -7.03
CA PHE A 27 -0.45 -2.32 -7.49
C PHE A 27 -0.04 -3.15 -8.71
N GLY A 28 -0.48 -4.39 -8.75
CA GLY A 28 -0.18 -5.37 -9.78
C GLY A 28 -0.08 -6.77 -9.20
N SER A 29 0.19 -7.73 -10.06
CA SER A 29 0.53 -9.10 -9.67
C SER A 29 1.64 -9.60 -10.58
N ASP A 30 2.38 -10.63 -10.15
CA ASP A 30 3.40 -11.25 -11.00
C ASP A 30 2.79 -11.89 -12.26
N GLU A 31 1.51 -12.28 -12.21
CA GLU A 31 0.76 -12.73 -13.39
C GLU A 31 0.63 -11.61 -14.43
N PHE A 32 0.21 -10.41 -14.01
CA PHE A 32 0.12 -9.25 -14.91
C PHE A 32 1.50 -8.80 -15.42
N GLU A 33 2.52 -8.84 -14.55
CA GLU A 33 3.90 -8.53 -14.96
C GLU A 33 4.43 -9.53 -16.00
N ALA A 34 4.14 -10.83 -15.83
CA ALA A 34 4.48 -11.87 -16.80
C ALA A 34 3.73 -11.70 -18.14
N GLU A 35 2.52 -11.13 -18.11
CA GLU A 35 1.77 -10.72 -19.31
C GLU A 35 2.27 -9.39 -19.92
N GLY A 36 3.31 -8.79 -19.37
CA GLY A 36 3.91 -7.54 -19.85
C GLY A 36 3.19 -6.27 -19.39
N LYS A 37 2.27 -6.36 -18.41
CA LYS A 37 1.65 -5.21 -17.76
C LYS A 37 2.53 -4.73 -16.62
N ALA A 38 2.99 -3.48 -16.68
CA ALA A 38 3.80 -2.91 -15.61
C ALA A 38 3.01 -2.78 -14.29
N LYS A 39 3.69 -2.98 -13.17
CA LYS A 39 3.17 -2.64 -11.84
C LYS A 39 2.91 -1.13 -11.76
N ILE A 40 1.74 -0.76 -11.27
CA ILE A 40 1.32 0.63 -11.07
C ILE A 40 1.87 1.08 -9.72
N HIS A 41 2.61 2.18 -9.70
CA HIS A 41 3.17 2.74 -8.47
C HIS A 41 2.48 4.06 -8.17
N GLU A 42 1.75 4.14 -7.07
CA GLU A 42 1.16 5.38 -6.57
C GLU A 42 1.88 5.84 -5.30
N THR A 43 2.56 6.97 -5.39
CA THR A 43 3.23 7.60 -4.25
C THR A 43 2.37 8.73 -3.68
N ARG A 44 2.19 8.72 -2.35
CA ARG A 44 1.46 9.72 -1.59
C ARG A 44 2.29 10.23 -0.43
N GLU A 45 2.34 11.54 -0.29
CA GLU A 45 2.96 12.19 0.86
C GLU A 45 1.88 12.59 1.86
N LEU A 46 2.09 12.21 3.11
CA LEU A 46 1.18 12.44 4.21
C LEU A 46 1.86 13.34 5.23
N ALA A 47 1.27 14.50 5.49
CA ALA A 47 1.65 15.36 6.61
C ALA A 47 1.36 14.65 7.96
N PRO A 48 2.02 15.04 9.06
CA PRO A 48 1.72 14.49 10.38
C PRO A 48 0.25 14.69 10.75
N GLY A 49 -0.43 13.61 11.16
CA GLY A 49 -1.85 13.60 11.45
C GLY A 49 -2.77 13.57 10.22
N ALA A 50 -2.23 13.54 8.99
CA ALA A 50 -3.03 13.52 7.78
C ALA A 50 -3.48 12.12 7.40
N GLU A 51 -4.60 12.07 6.68
CA GLU A 51 -5.19 10.85 6.12
C GLU A 51 -5.23 10.99 4.59
N ALA A 52 -4.88 9.93 3.88
CA ALA A 52 -5.02 9.85 2.42
C ALA A 52 -5.55 8.48 2.02
N SER A 53 -6.29 8.43 0.93
CA SER A 53 -6.78 7.18 0.36
C SER A 53 -6.24 7.01 -1.05
N ILE A 54 -5.65 5.86 -1.32
CA ILE A 54 -5.27 5.39 -2.64
C ILE A 54 -6.41 4.52 -3.14
N LYS A 55 -7.00 4.91 -4.27
CA LYS A 55 -8.16 4.23 -4.85
C LYS A 55 -7.73 2.95 -5.57
N GLU A 56 -8.70 2.12 -5.92
CA GLU A 56 -8.43 0.95 -6.74
C GLU A 56 -7.90 1.35 -8.12
N HIS A 57 -7.00 0.51 -8.63
CA HIS A 57 -6.44 0.63 -9.96
C HIS A 57 -6.91 -0.55 -10.81
N GLU A 58 -7.11 -0.31 -12.10
CA GLU A 58 -7.56 -1.33 -13.04
C GLU A 58 -6.66 -1.34 -14.27
N TYR A 59 -6.36 -2.54 -14.76
CA TYR A 59 -5.73 -2.76 -16.05
C TYR A 59 -6.80 -2.89 -17.13
N ASP A 60 -6.67 -2.11 -18.20
CA ASP A 60 -7.45 -2.33 -19.41
C ASP A 60 -6.91 -3.57 -20.15
N MET A 61 -7.77 -4.59 -20.32
CA MET A 61 -7.45 -5.84 -21.01
C MET A 61 -8.06 -5.91 -22.42
N GLY A 62 -8.42 -4.77 -23.02
CA GLY A 62 -8.93 -4.74 -24.40
C GLY A 62 -10.30 -5.42 -24.58
N GLY A 63 -11.19 -5.30 -23.60
CA GLY A 63 -12.56 -5.85 -23.64
C GLY A 63 -13.18 -6.12 -22.27
N TRP A 64 -12.36 -6.13 -21.22
CA TRP A 64 -12.75 -6.18 -19.82
C TRP A 64 -11.67 -5.47 -18.98
N THR A 65 -11.99 -5.09 -17.74
CA THR A 65 -11.04 -4.48 -16.79
C THR A 65 -10.64 -5.49 -15.73
N ALA A 66 -9.35 -5.52 -15.40
CA ALA A 66 -8.82 -6.36 -14.35
C ALA A 66 -8.34 -5.50 -13.19
N VAL A 67 -8.81 -5.79 -11.97
CA VAL A 67 -8.39 -5.04 -10.78
C VAL A 67 -6.92 -5.32 -10.49
N ALA A 68 -6.12 -4.26 -10.41
CA ALA A 68 -4.74 -4.31 -9.99
C ALA A 68 -4.69 -4.43 -8.46
N ALA A 69 -4.39 -5.63 -7.98
CA ALA A 69 -4.24 -5.91 -6.55
C ALA A 69 -3.09 -5.11 -5.93
N LEU A 70 -3.22 -4.66 -4.69
CA LEU A 70 -2.06 -4.14 -3.96
C LEU A 70 -1.01 -5.24 -3.76
N TYR A 71 0.17 -5.04 -4.33
CA TYR A 71 1.32 -5.93 -4.22
C TYR A 71 2.14 -5.61 -2.96
N SER A 72 2.45 -4.34 -2.74
CA SER A 72 3.26 -3.90 -1.59
C SER A 72 3.04 -2.42 -1.27
N LEU A 73 3.24 -2.06 -0.01
CA LEU A 73 3.26 -0.68 0.48
C LEU A 73 4.65 -0.38 1.07
N GLU A 74 5.36 0.56 0.48
CA GLU A 74 6.61 1.08 1.04
C GLU A 74 6.32 2.40 1.76
N VAL A 75 6.73 2.51 3.02
CA VAL A 75 6.61 3.73 3.82
C VAL A 75 8.02 4.22 4.14
N GLU A 76 8.30 5.46 3.77
CA GLU A 76 9.59 6.13 4.02
C GLU A 76 9.38 7.54 4.60
N HIS A 77 10.43 8.10 5.19
CA HIS A 77 10.40 9.47 5.70
C HIS A 77 10.46 10.45 4.52
N SER A 78 9.55 11.44 4.47
CA SER A 78 9.53 12.42 3.36
C SER A 78 10.74 13.37 3.42
N THR A 79 11.28 13.64 4.61
CA THR A 79 12.31 14.70 4.83
C THR A 79 13.73 14.17 5.04
N ASP A 80 13.92 12.88 5.33
CA ASP A 80 15.25 12.35 5.62
C ASP A 80 15.41 10.93 5.08
N SER A 81 16.07 10.79 3.93
CA SER A 81 16.37 9.50 3.30
C SER A 81 17.46 8.69 4.03
N GLY A 82 17.97 9.13 5.19
CA GLY A 82 19.16 8.54 5.82
C GLY A 82 18.98 8.02 7.25
N LEU A 83 18.08 8.59 8.05
CA LEU A 83 18.04 8.34 9.51
C LEU A 83 16.96 7.37 10.00
N LEU A 84 15.87 7.18 9.25
CA LEU A 84 14.73 6.33 9.63
C LEU A 84 14.48 5.29 8.54
N GLY A 85 14.49 4.02 8.93
CA GLY A 85 14.47 2.89 7.99
C GLY A 85 13.19 2.85 7.16
N LYS A 86 13.34 2.59 5.85
CA LYS A 86 12.22 2.25 4.96
C LYS A 86 11.48 1.05 5.52
N THR A 87 10.16 1.13 5.57
CA THR A 87 9.31 0.03 6.04
C THR A 87 8.51 -0.50 4.87
N LEU A 88 8.80 -1.74 4.48
CA LEU A 88 8.01 -2.46 3.48
C LEU A 88 6.93 -3.25 4.20
N TYR A 89 5.69 -3.01 3.81
CA TYR A 89 4.51 -3.75 4.25
C TYR A 89 3.92 -4.51 3.08
N THR A 90 3.89 -5.84 3.19
CA THR A 90 3.20 -6.69 2.23
C THR A 90 1.83 -7.04 2.81
N PRO A 91 0.72 -6.59 2.18
CA PRO A 91 -0.61 -6.96 2.64
C PRO A 91 -0.79 -8.47 2.55
N SER A 92 -1.16 -9.10 3.66
CA SER A 92 -1.54 -10.52 3.70
C SER A 92 -2.99 -10.59 4.12
N VAL A 93 -3.90 -10.66 3.14
CA VAL A 93 -5.34 -10.71 3.35
C VAL A 93 -5.88 -12.10 3.04
N SER A 94 -6.88 -12.53 3.80
CA SER A 94 -7.47 -13.87 3.60
C SER A 94 -8.54 -13.93 2.50
N GLY A 95 -8.93 -12.79 1.94
CA GLY A 95 -9.91 -12.67 0.86
C GLY A 95 -9.78 -11.36 0.07
N ILE A 96 -10.86 -10.96 -0.60
CA ILE A 96 -10.92 -9.67 -1.31
C ILE A 96 -11.25 -8.58 -0.30
N VAL A 97 -10.30 -7.66 -0.08
CA VAL A 97 -10.49 -6.49 0.77
C VAL A 97 -10.73 -5.28 -0.12
N ASP A 98 -11.84 -4.59 0.09
CA ASP A 98 -12.20 -3.43 -0.73
C ASP A 98 -11.33 -2.23 -0.37
N VAL A 99 -11.21 -1.94 0.93
CA VAL A 99 -10.32 -0.88 1.45
C VAL A 99 -9.51 -1.40 2.63
N LEU A 100 -8.19 -1.46 2.48
CA LEU A 100 -7.27 -1.76 3.58
C LEU A 100 -6.96 -0.47 4.35
N HIS A 101 -7.41 -0.39 5.60
CA HIS A 101 -7.05 0.73 6.48
C HIS A 101 -5.68 0.47 7.10
N VAL A 102 -4.72 1.35 6.85
CA VAL A 102 -3.34 1.27 7.29
C VAL A 102 -3.02 2.49 8.14
N ASP A 103 -2.67 2.24 9.41
CA ASP A 103 -2.14 3.26 10.31
C ASP A 103 -0.60 3.19 10.30
N ILE A 104 0.01 4.34 10.03
CA ILE A 104 1.46 4.53 10.03
C ILE A 104 1.80 5.25 11.32
N GLY A 105 2.28 4.48 12.29
CA GLY A 105 2.86 4.96 13.54
C GLY A 105 4.37 5.10 13.43
N ALA A 106 4.94 6.00 14.23
CA ALA A 106 6.37 6.04 14.46
C ALA A 106 6.66 5.28 15.75
N ASP A 107 7.53 4.29 15.71
CA ASP A 107 8.05 3.71 16.92
C ASP A 107 9.26 4.52 17.37
N ASP A 108 9.04 5.38 18.37
CA ASP A 108 10.07 6.27 18.94
C ASP A 108 11.27 5.48 19.49
N SER A 109 11.06 4.21 19.87
CA SER A 109 12.14 3.31 20.32
C SER A 109 12.89 2.60 19.19
N ALA A 110 12.25 2.31 18.07
CA ALA A 110 12.81 1.43 17.03
C ALA A 110 13.30 2.14 15.77
N LYS A 111 13.27 3.49 15.68
CA LYS A 111 13.70 4.25 14.48
C LYS A 111 13.10 3.71 13.17
N SER A 112 11.89 3.18 13.23
CA SER A 112 11.19 2.52 12.14
C SER A 112 9.70 2.83 12.21
N PHE A 113 9.03 2.73 11.06
CA PHE A 113 7.59 2.91 11.01
C PHE A 113 6.89 1.62 11.42
N LYS A 114 5.86 1.75 12.24
CA LYS A 114 4.90 0.69 12.49
C LYS A 114 3.76 0.86 11.50
N VAL A 115 3.66 -0.08 10.57
CA VAL A 115 2.55 -0.15 9.62
C VAL A 115 1.58 -1.21 10.15
N ALA A 116 0.41 -0.78 10.62
CA ALA A 116 -0.63 -1.65 11.14
C ALA A 116 -1.87 -1.59 10.25
N ALA A 117 -2.29 -2.73 9.70
CA ALA A 117 -3.60 -2.85 9.08
C ALA A 117 -4.66 -2.88 10.18
N VAL A 118 -5.51 -1.85 10.24
CA VAL A 118 -6.48 -1.62 11.33
C VAL A 118 -7.85 -2.25 11.01
N ARG A 119 -8.18 -2.43 9.73
CA ARG A 119 -9.44 -3.04 9.29
C ARG A 119 -9.34 -3.59 7.87
N GLU A 120 -9.72 -4.86 7.73
CA GLU A 120 -10.16 -5.49 6.49
C GLU A 120 -11.68 -5.27 6.45
N ALA A 121 -12.17 -4.31 5.66
CA ALA A 121 -13.60 -4.03 5.50
C ALA A 121 -14.10 -4.51 4.13
#